data_AF-I8AKQ0-F1
#
_entry.id   AF-I8AKQ0-F1
#
_cell.length_a   1.000
_cell.length_b   1.000
_cell.length_c   1.000
_cell.angle_alpha   90.00
_cell.angle_beta   90.00
_cell.angle_gamma   90.00
#
_symmetry.space_group_name_H-M   'P 1'
#
loop_
_entity.id
_entity.type
_entity.pdbx_description
1 polymer ?
#
loop_
_entity_poly.entity_id
_entity_poly.type
_entity_poly.pdbx_seq_one_letter_code
_entity_poly.pdbx_strand_id
1 'polypeptide(L)'
;MKVKAFLLGVLALAGVFVGFDLQNSHGTSFAAKKAANYDESVTLPMAKYPETGKHIKDAIAAGHSAVCTIDRGGAADRRKESLKGYPTKPGYDRDEFPMAMCKEGGKGADIRYITPADNRGAGSYIGNHVENYPDGTKVLISVK
;
A
#
# COMPACT_ATOMS: atom_id res chain seq x y z
N MET A 1 51.77 42.14 -32.59
CA MET A 1 51.94 42.21 -31.13
C MET A 1 50.61 42.60 -30.49
N LYS A 2 50.33 42.02 -29.32
CA LYS A 2 49.03 41.94 -28.65
C LYS A 2 48.57 43.30 -28.09
N VAL A 3 47.25 43.49 -28.15
CA VAL A 3 46.42 44.59 -27.63
C VAL A 3 46.71 44.89 -26.15
N LYS A 4 46.80 46.17 -25.78
CA LYS A 4 46.56 46.66 -24.42
C LYS A 4 45.96 48.08 -24.43
N ALA A 5 44.71 48.17 -24.00
CA ALA A 5 43.97 49.36 -23.52
C ALA A 5 42.57 48.86 -23.13
N PHE A 6 41.87 49.27 -22.08
CA PHE A 6 42.05 50.35 -21.12
C PHE A 6 41.19 50.04 -19.88
N LEU A 7 41.50 50.66 -18.75
CA LEU A 7 40.78 50.58 -17.48
C LEU A 7 39.44 51.35 -17.47
N LEU A 8 38.54 50.86 -16.61
CA LEU A 8 37.57 51.57 -15.73
C LEU A 8 36.55 52.54 -16.33
N GLY A 9 35.27 52.33 -16.00
CA GLY A 9 34.24 53.37 -16.05
C GLY A 9 32.83 52.86 -15.79
N VAL A 10 32.29 53.19 -14.62
CA VAL A 10 30.97 52.86 -14.04
C VAL A 10 29.83 53.56 -14.78
N LEU A 11 28.64 52.94 -14.91
CA LEU A 11 27.36 53.63 -14.70
C LEU A 11 26.22 52.64 -14.39
N ALA A 12 25.58 52.83 -13.24
CA ALA A 12 24.38 52.14 -12.81
C ALA A 12 23.13 52.69 -13.51
N LEU A 13 22.16 51.81 -13.79
CA LEU A 13 20.78 52.19 -14.04
C LEU A 13 19.87 51.22 -13.28
N ALA A 14 19.12 51.78 -12.33
CA ALA A 14 18.15 51.09 -11.50
C ALA A 14 16.88 50.76 -12.31
N GLY A 15 16.35 49.55 -12.09
CA GLY A 15 15.00 49.16 -12.50
C GLY A 15 14.36 48.35 -11.39
N VAL A 16 13.45 48.97 -10.63
CA VAL A 16 12.51 48.32 -9.72
C VAL A 16 11.33 47.83 -10.56
N PHE A 17 10.87 46.59 -10.41
CA PHE A 17 9.43 46.21 -10.40
C PHE A 17 9.25 44.70 -10.07
N VAL A 18 8.81 44.45 -8.84
CA VAL A 18 7.74 43.55 -8.36
C VAL A 18 7.64 42.09 -8.89
N GLY A 19 7.88 41.14 -7.98
CA GLY A 19 7.01 39.98 -7.67
C GLY A 19 7.04 38.77 -8.61
N PHE A 20 7.43 37.59 -8.10
CA PHE A 20 6.57 36.40 -8.12
C PHE A 20 7.15 35.26 -7.27
N ASP A 21 6.26 34.35 -6.91
CA ASP A 21 6.23 33.51 -5.73
C ASP A 21 7.25 32.40 -5.52
N LEU A 22 7.35 32.08 -4.23
CA LEU A 22 7.77 30.84 -3.59
C LEU A 22 7.22 29.59 -4.31
N GLN A 23 8.02 28.92 -5.15
CA GLN A 23 7.63 27.64 -5.74
C GLN A 23 7.80 26.49 -4.74
N ASN A 24 6.72 26.32 -3.99
CA ASN A 24 6.28 25.16 -3.23
C ASN A 24 6.69 23.81 -3.88
N SER A 25 7.65 23.11 -3.28
CA SER A 25 8.03 21.74 -3.65
C SER A 25 7.03 20.72 -3.08
N HIS A 26 5.78 20.77 -3.54
CA HIS A 26 4.72 19.79 -3.23
C HIS A 26 4.07 19.24 -4.51
N GLY A 27 4.85 19.13 -5.60
CA GLY A 27 4.35 18.70 -6.93
C GLY A 27 4.73 17.28 -7.36
N THR A 28 5.60 16.58 -6.64
CA THR A 28 6.18 15.30 -7.12
C THR A 28 5.46 14.04 -6.63
N SER A 29 4.45 14.16 -5.75
CA SER A 29 3.78 12.98 -5.15
C SER A 29 2.62 12.42 -6.00
N PHE A 30 1.93 13.24 -6.78
CA PHE A 30 0.76 12.78 -7.55
C PHE A 30 1.11 11.97 -8.80
N ALA A 31 2.23 12.28 -9.46
CA ALA A 31 2.65 11.56 -10.67
C ALA A 31 3.14 10.13 -10.37
N ALA A 32 3.75 9.91 -9.20
CA ALA A 32 4.20 8.58 -8.76
C ALA A 32 3.03 7.71 -8.27
N LYS A 33 2.03 8.28 -7.58
CA LYS A 33 0.78 7.55 -7.23
C LYS A 33 0.04 7.04 -8.48
N LYS A 34 0.12 7.75 -9.61
CA LYS A 34 -0.57 7.37 -10.86
C LYS A 34 0.00 6.12 -11.56
N ALA A 35 1.23 5.71 -11.25
CA ALA A 35 1.87 4.54 -11.84
C ALA A 35 1.48 3.22 -11.14
N ALA A 36 0.93 3.28 -9.93
CA ALA A 36 0.52 2.11 -9.18
C ALA A 36 -1.01 2.05 -9.07
N ASN A 37 -1.61 0.90 -9.41
CA ASN A 37 -3.07 0.72 -9.43
C ASN A 37 -3.64 0.52 -8.00
N TYR A 38 -3.37 1.45 -7.08
CA TYR A 38 -3.91 1.47 -5.72
C TYR A 38 -4.03 2.91 -5.19
N ASP A 39 -4.90 3.12 -4.20
CA ASP A 39 -5.17 4.42 -3.57
C ASP A 39 -4.34 4.61 -2.31
N GLU A 40 -4.26 3.56 -1.49
CA GLU A 40 -3.59 3.52 -0.19
C GLU A 40 -2.72 2.25 -0.04
N SER A 41 -1.88 2.20 0.99
CA SER A 41 -1.02 1.02 1.24
C SER A 41 -0.92 0.68 2.72
N VAL A 42 -0.90 -0.61 3.02
CA VAL A 42 -0.63 -1.15 4.36
C VAL A 42 0.53 -2.14 4.27
N THR A 43 1.50 -2.00 5.18
CA THR A 43 2.64 -2.93 5.29
C THR A 43 2.59 -3.68 6.61
N LEU A 44 2.33 -4.99 6.54
CA LEU A 44 2.28 -5.86 7.71
C LEU A 44 3.71 -6.12 8.24
N PRO A 45 3.99 -5.89 9.53
CA PRO A 45 5.31 -6.16 10.11
C PRO A 45 5.50 -7.67 10.38
N MET A 46 6.31 -8.34 9.55
CA MET A 46 6.65 -9.76 9.68
C MET A 46 7.37 -10.08 10.99
N ALA A 47 8.09 -9.11 11.57
CA ALA A 47 8.69 -9.28 12.88
C ALA A 47 7.65 -9.51 13.99
N LYS A 48 6.42 -9.01 13.81
CA LYS A 48 5.31 -9.17 14.77
C LYS A 48 4.34 -10.29 14.39
N TYR A 49 4.12 -10.47 13.09
CA TYR A 49 3.21 -11.49 12.53
C TYR A 49 3.93 -12.35 11.48
N PRO A 50 4.95 -13.13 11.89
CA PRO A 50 5.81 -13.86 10.96
C PRO A 50 5.07 -14.91 10.13
N GLU A 51 4.08 -15.61 10.70
CA GLU A 51 3.35 -16.65 9.99
C GLU A 51 2.42 -16.04 8.93
N THR A 52 1.61 -15.05 9.32
CA THR A 52 0.69 -14.34 8.41
C THR A 52 1.45 -13.58 7.35
N GLY A 53 2.53 -12.87 7.73
CA GLY A 53 3.39 -12.18 6.78
C GLY A 53 4.02 -13.12 5.75
N LYS A 54 4.43 -14.33 6.17
CA LYS A 54 4.93 -15.34 5.25
C LYS A 54 3.82 -15.85 4.31
N HIS A 55 2.59 -16.05 4.80
CA HIS A 55 1.46 -16.45 3.96
C HIS A 55 1.17 -15.41 2.87
N ILE A 56 1.03 -14.14 3.23
CA ILE A 56 0.82 -13.05 2.29
C ILE A 56 1.94 -13.00 1.25
N LYS A 57 3.20 -13.09 1.68
CA LYS A 57 4.37 -13.09 0.79
C LYS A 57 4.31 -14.21 -0.24
N ASP A 58 4.05 -15.43 0.22
CA ASP A 58 4.01 -16.62 -0.63
C ASP A 58 2.82 -16.57 -1.61
N ALA A 59 1.65 -16.15 -1.14
CA ALA A 59 0.44 -16.02 -1.98
C ALA A 59 0.63 -14.96 -3.07
N ILE A 60 1.22 -13.81 -2.76
CA ILE A 60 1.55 -12.79 -3.78
C ILE A 60 2.54 -13.37 -4.80
N ALA A 61 3.57 -14.09 -4.34
CA ALA A 61 4.54 -14.75 -5.23
C ALA A 61 3.89 -15.83 -6.12
N ALA A 62 2.81 -16.47 -5.66
CA ALA A 62 2.00 -17.42 -6.41
C ALA A 62 0.99 -16.75 -7.37
N GLY A 63 0.95 -15.41 -7.43
CA GLY A 63 0.11 -14.66 -8.38
C GLY A 63 -1.22 -14.16 -7.80
N HIS A 64 -1.47 -14.32 -6.50
CA HIS A 64 -2.63 -13.70 -5.85
C HIS A 64 -2.46 -12.17 -5.80
N SER A 65 -3.57 -11.45 -5.93
CA SER A 65 -3.54 -9.97 -5.93
C SER A 65 -2.98 -9.42 -4.63
N ALA A 66 -1.93 -8.58 -4.73
CA ALA A 66 -1.46 -7.78 -3.60
C ALA A 66 -2.39 -6.59 -3.30
N VAL A 67 -3.26 -6.22 -4.23
CA VAL A 67 -4.22 -5.12 -4.05
C VAL A 67 -5.55 -5.69 -3.54
N CYS A 68 -6.02 -5.13 -2.44
CA CYS A 68 -7.33 -5.36 -1.85
C CYS A 68 -8.26 -4.22 -2.23
N THR A 69 -9.25 -4.47 -3.07
CA THR A 69 -10.38 -3.53 -3.26
C THR A 69 -11.38 -3.79 -2.15
N ILE A 70 -11.49 -2.88 -1.19
CA ILE A 70 -12.35 -3.07 -0.01
C ILE A 70 -13.81 -3.28 -0.44
N ASP A 71 -14.41 -4.36 0.02
CA ASP A 71 -15.83 -4.69 -0.15
C ASP A 71 -16.27 -5.56 1.03
N ARG A 72 -16.74 -4.87 2.08
CA ARG A 72 -17.07 -5.49 3.36
C ARG A 72 -18.38 -6.27 3.29
N GLY A 73 -19.32 -5.83 2.45
CA GLY A 73 -20.63 -6.47 2.27
C GLY A 73 -20.53 -7.92 1.80
N GLY A 74 -19.55 -8.24 0.93
CA GLY A 74 -19.34 -9.60 0.41
C GLY A 74 -18.49 -10.53 1.28
N ALA A 75 -18.03 -10.08 2.46
CA ALA A 75 -16.99 -10.82 3.21
C ALA A 75 -17.43 -12.19 3.74
N ALA A 76 -18.70 -12.33 4.14
CA ALA A 76 -19.22 -13.59 4.65
C ALA A 76 -19.26 -14.67 3.55
N ASP A 77 -19.73 -14.31 2.35
CA ASP A 77 -19.84 -15.23 1.21
C ASP A 77 -18.45 -15.63 0.69
N ARG A 78 -17.53 -14.67 0.56
CA ARG A 78 -16.15 -14.97 0.19
C ARG A 78 -15.49 -15.94 1.16
N ARG A 79 -15.66 -15.71 2.47
CA ARG A 79 -15.12 -16.62 3.49
C ARG A 79 -15.71 -18.03 3.40
N LYS A 80 -17.00 -18.15 3.07
CA LYS A 80 -17.64 -19.44 2.84
C LYS A 80 -17.06 -20.15 1.61
N GLU A 81 -16.79 -19.41 0.54
CA GLU A 81 -16.24 -19.94 -0.70
C GLU A 81 -14.77 -20.36 -0.57
N SER A 82 -13.92 -19.50 0.00
CA SER A 82 -12.49 -19.71 0.17
C SER A 82 -12.20 -20.92 1.07
N LEU A 83 -12.95 -21.06 2.17
CA LEU A 83 -12.74 -22.09 3.18
C LEU A 83 -13.39 -23.45 2.84
N LYS A 84 -14.04 -23.56 1.68
CA LYS A 84 -14.66 -24.82 1.24
C LYS A 84 -13.58 -25.89 1.04
N GLY A 85 -13.68 -26.98 1.78
CA GLY A 85 -12.71 -28.09 1.74
C GLY A 85 -11.54 -27.96 2.71
N TYR A 86 -11.44 -26.85 3.46
CA TYR A 86 -10.45 -26.66 4.52
C TYR A 86 -11.10 -26.90 5.88
N PRO A 87 -11.00 -28.10 6.49
CA PRO A 87 -11.57 -28.35 7.81
C PRO A 87 -10.94 -27.44 8.87
N THR A 88 -11.63 -27.24 9.99
CA THR A 88 -11.00 -26.59 11.14
C THR A 88 -9.89 -27.47 11.71
N LYS A 89 -8.86 -26.84 12.27
CA LYS A 89 -7.73 -27.54 12.89
C LYS A 89 -7.53 -26.97 14.30
N PRO A 90 -7.68 -27.77 15.37
CA PRO A 90 -7.47 -27.29 16.74
C PRO A 90 -6.10 -26.62 16.89
N GLY A 91 -6.09 -25.44 17.53
CA GLY A 91 -4.88 -24.64 17.71
C GLY A 91 -4.48 -23.76 16.52
N TYR A 92 -5.29 -23.70 15.46
CA TYR A 92 -5.03 -22.88 14.28
C TYR A 92 -6.29 -22.15 13.80
N ASP A 93 -6.09 -20.94 13.27
CA ASP A 93 -7.06 -20.28 12.42
C ASP A 93 -6.74 -20.60 10.94
N ARG A 94 -7.72 -20.42 10.05
CA ARG A 94 -7.52 -20.52 8.59
C ARG A 94 -7.40 -19.10 8.05
N ASP A 95 -6.18 -18.68 7.77
CA ASP A 95 -5.91 -17.39 7.13
C ASP A 95 -6.21 -17.47 5.63
N GLU A 96 -6.61 -16.34 5.04
CA GLU A 96 -7.05 -16.22 3.65
C GLU A 96 -6.32 -15.08 2.95
N PHE A 97 -5.66 -15.37 1.83
CA PHE A 97 -5.11 -14.33 0.96
C PHE A 97 -5.44 -14.58 -0.53
N PRO A 98 -6.15 -13.66 -1.22
CA PRO A 98 -6.62 -12.36 -0.74
C PRO A 98 -7.74 -12.46 0.32
N MET A 99 -7.78 -11.48 1.22
CA MET A 99 -8.68 -11.49 2.37
C MET A 99 -10.16 -11.42 1.94
N ALA A 100 -11.06 -12.03 2.72
CA ALA A 100 -12.50 -12.03 2.41
C ALA A 100 -13.13 -10.63 2.33
N MET A 101 -12.58 -9.62 3.00
CA MET A 101 -13.07 -8.23 2.90
C MET A 101 -12.65 -7.52 1.61
N CYS A 102 -11.88 -8.18 0.74
CA CYS A 102 -11.44 -7.67 -0.55
C CYS A 102 -12.29 -8.31 -1.67
N LYS A 103 -12.56 -7.58 -2.75
CA LYS A 103 -13.23 -8.13 -3.94
C LYS A 103 -12.46 -9.31 -4.56
N GLU A 104 -11.15 -9.30 -4.41
CA GLU A 104 -10.20 -10.30 -4.90
C GLU A 104 -10.18 -11.58 -4.05
N GLY A 105 -10.81 -11.57 -2.88
CA GLY A 105 -10.92 -12.75 -2.02
C GLY A 105 -11.98 -13.75 -2.50
N GLY A 106 -12.25 -14.75 -1.68
CA GLY A 106 -13.27 -15.76 -1.96
C GLY A 106 -12.72 -16.96 -2.72
N LYS A 107 -13.46 -17.46 -3.70
CA LYS A 107 -13.05 -18.63 -4.48
C LYS A 107 -11.64 -18.47 -5.04
N GLY A 108 -10.74 -19.38 -4.65
CA GLY A 108 -9.36 -19.40 -5.12
C GLY A 108 -8.39 -18.54 -4.30
N ALA A 109 -8.79 -18.00 -3.14
CA ALA A 109 -7.83 -17.48 -2.17
C ALA A 109 -6.90 -18.60 -1.65
N ASP A 110 -5.63 -18.29 -1.43
CA ASP A 110 -4.67 -19.17 -0.75
C ASP A 110 -5.07 -19.27 0.72
N ILE A 111 -5.04 -20.51 1.25
CA ILE A 111 -5.45 -20.81 2.62
C ILE A 111 -4.26 -21.41 3.37
N ARG A 112 -3.98 -20.87 4.55
CA ARG A 112 -2.96 -21.41 5.45
C ARG A 112 -3.46 -21.51 6.88
N TYR A 113 -3.10 -22.60 7.55
CA TYR A 113 -3.32 -22.74 8.99
C TYR A 113 -2.26 -21.94 9.74
N ILE A 114 -2.68 -20.93 10.50
CA ILE A 114 -1.79 -20.01 11.23
C ILE A 114 -2.15 -20.01 12.71
N THR A 115 -1.16 -19.84 13.59
CA THR A 115 -1.42 -19.75 15.03
C THR A 115 -2.38 -18.57 15.33
N PRO A 116 -3.39 -18.75 16.21
CA PRO A 116 -4.43 -17.73 16.41
C PRO A 116 -3.91 -16.37 16.86
N ALA A 117 -2.84 -16.32 17.66
CA ALA A 117 -2.26 -15.07 18.13
C ALA A 117 -1.65 -14.25 16.97
N ASP A 118 -0.92 -14.91 16.06
CA ASP A 118 -0.35 -14.29 14.86
C ASP A 118 -1.46 -13.81 13.92
N ASN A 119 -2.38 -14.71 13.55
CA ASN A 119 -3.44 -14.44 12.57
C ASN A 119 -4.39 -13.32 13.02
N ARG A 120 -4.89 -13.39 14.27
CA ARG A 120 -5.84 -12.39 14.77
C ARG A 120 -5.17 -11.04 14.99
N GLY A 121 -3.91 -11.06 15.45
CA GLY A 121 -3.12 -9.85 15.58
C GLY A 121 -2.88 -9.15 14.23
N ALA A 122 -2.57 -9.93 13.18
CA ALA A 122 -2.43 -9.42 11.82
C ALA A 122 -3.76 -8.89 11.27
N GLY A 123 -4.86 -9.63 11.48
CA GLY A 123 -6.21 -9.22 11.09
C GLY A 123 -6.62 -7.89 11.75
N SER A 124 -6.41 -7.73 13.06
CA SER A 124 -6.66 -6.46 13.76
C SER A 124 -5.74 -5.34 13.28
N TYR A 125 -4.47 -5.64 12.98
CA TYR A 125 -3.54 -4.64 12.45
C TYR A 125 -4.03 -4.08 11.11
N ILE A 126 -4.34 -4.96 10.14
CA ILE A 126 -4.83 -4.54 8.83
C ILE A 126 -6.20 -3.87 8.98
N GLY A 127 -7.12 -4.46 9.75
CA GLY A 127 -8.45 -3.94 9.99
C GLY A 127 -8.46 -2.50 10.50
N ASN A 128 -7.64 -2.19 11.52
CA ASN A 128 -7.53 -0.84 12.07
C ASN A 128 -6.92 0.15 11.06
N HIS A 129 -6.00 -0.29 10.18
CA HIS A 129 -5.44 0.60 9.16
C HIS A 129 -6.46 1.00 8.11
N VAL A 130 -7.40 0.10 7.79
CA VAL A 130 -8.37 0.31 6.71
C VAL A 130 -9.76 0.71 7.19
N GLU A 131 -9.97 0.83 8.50
CA GLU A 131 -11.31 1.04 9.10
C GLU A 131 -12.01 2.29 8.55
N ASN A 132 -11.25 3.37 8.32
CA ASN A 132 -11.75 4.66 7.89
C ASN A 132 -11.81 4.80 6.36
N TYR A 133 -11.41 3.76 5.62
CA TYR A 133 -11.49 3.76 4.16
C TYR A 133 -12.86 3.22 3.69
N PRO A 134 -13.55 3.94 2.79
CA PRO A 134 -14.82 3.47 2.25
C PRO A 134 -14.64 2.20 1.41
N ASP A 135 -15.72 1.45 1.24
CA ASP A 135 -15.75 0.36 0.27
C ASP A 135 -15.44 0.92 -1.13
N GLY A 136 -14.64 0.18 -1.89
CA GLY A 136 -14.10 0.58 -3.19
C GLY A 136 -12.66 1.10 -3.16
N THR A 137 -12.14 1.51 -2.00
CA THR A 137 -10.71 1.87 -1.88
C THR A 137 -9.82 0.68 -2.21
N LYS A 138 -8.83 0.90 -3.07
CA LYS A 138 -7.80 -0.08 -3.43
C LYS A 138 -6.60 0.08 -2.50
N VAL A 139 -6.36 -0.91 -1.65
CA VAL A 139 -5.26 -0.92 -0.69
C VAL A 139 -4.19 -1.92 -1.14
N LEU A 140 -2.97 -1.45 -1.39
CA LEU A 140 -1.83 -2.34 -1.57
C LEU A 140 -1.45 -2.97 -0.23
N ILE A 141 -1.47 -4.30 -0.17
CA ILE A 141 -0.99 -5.09 0.96
C ILE A 141 0.44 -5.53 0.67
N SER A 142 1.32 -5.23 1.61
CA SER A 142 2.74 -5.58 1.55
C SER A 142 3.21 -6.11 2.90
N VAL A 143 4.40 -6.71 2.94
CA VAL A 143 5.01 -7.23 4.17
C VAL A 143 6.44 -6.73 4.30
N LYS A 144 6.90 -6.46 5.53
CA LYS A 144 8.28 -6.07 5.82
C LYS A 144 8.82 -6.70 7.11
#